data_AF-A0A7X0A8P9-F1
#
_entry.id   AF-A0A7X0A8P9-F1
#
_cell.length_a   1.000
_cell.length_b   1.000
_cell.length_c   1.000
_cell.angle_alpha   90.00
_cell.angle_beta   90.00
_cell.angle_gamma   90.00
#
_symmetry.space_group_name_H-M   'P 1'
#
loop_
_entity.id
_entity.type
_entity.pdbx_description
1 polymer ?
#
loop_
_entity_poly.entity_id
_entity_poly.type
_entity_poly.pdbx_seq_one_letter_code
_entity_poly.pdbx_strand_id
1 'polypeptide(L)'
;MKKIIHTIVPFLLIILFTYAAASKLMDVNRFRSQLYLQPFSHGIADVLLYVLPTGELLLATMLCFNRTRFTGLLLSTLLMAAFTAYISMILLHYWGKVPCSCGGILENMSWPVHLAFNWAFLLAGVTAIILQLSGNKREQNDLI
;
A
#
# COMPACT_ATOMS: atom_id res chain seq x y z
N MET A 1 -16.49 9.47 -16.38
CA MET A 1 -16.17 8.97 -15.02
C MET A 1 -15.29 7.71 -15.04
N LYS A 2 -15.68 6.60 -15.69
CA LYS A 2 -14.87 5.36 -15.73
C LYS A 2 -13.41 5.58 -16.17
N LYS A 3 -13.17 6.21 -17.33
CA LYS A 3 -11.82 6.54 -17.84
C LYS A 3 -10.95 7.37 -16.89
N ILE A 4 -11.58 8.20 -16.04
CA ILE A 4 -10.87 9.04 -15.08
C ILE A 4 -10.38 8.19 -13.89
N ILE A 5 -11.24 7.33 -13.35
CA ILE A 5 -10.89 6.45 -12.21
C ILE A 5 -9.81 5.44 -12.60
N HIS A 6 -9.83 4.95 -13.85
CA HIS A 6 -8.78 4.08 -14.41
C HIS A 6 -7.38 4.69 -14.43
N THR A 7 -7.28 6.02 -14.33
CA THR A 7 -6.00 6.74 -14.42
C THR A 7 -5.63 7.37 -13.08
N ILE A 8 -6.60 7.93 -12.35
CA ILE A 8 -6.35 8.63 -11.08
C ILE A 8 -5.87 7.66 -9.99
N VAL A 9 -6.55 6.53 -9.78
CA VAL A 9 -6.22 5.63 -8.66
C VAL A 9 -4.81 5.03 -8.83
N PRO A 10 -4.43 4.48 -10.01
CA PRO A 10 -3.06 4.05 -10.25
C PRO A 10 -2.03 5.17 -10.05
N PHE A 11 -2.33 6.39 -10.50
CA PHE A 11 -1.43 7.54 -10.34
C PHE A 11 -1.19 7.89 -8.86
N LEU A 12 -2.26 7.93 -8.04
CA LEU A 12 -2.14 8.18 -6.60
C LEU A 12 -1.33 7.08 -5.91
N LEU A 13 -1.55 5.82 -6.27
CA LEU A 13 -0.78 4.68 -5.73
C LEU A 13 0.70 4.73 -6.14
N ILE A 14 1.01 5.14 -7.37
CA ILE A 14 2.39 5.35 -7.83
C ILE A 14 3.10 6.38 -6.94
N ILE A 15 2.47 7.54 -6.72
CA ILE A 15 3.05 8.59 -5.86
C ILE A 15 3.25 8.05 -4.45
N LEU A 16 2.23 7.40 -3.89
CA LEU A 16 2.28 6.86 -2.53
C LEU A 16 3.43 5.87 -2.36
N PHE A 17 3.52 4.83 -3.20
CA PHE A 17 4.55 3.81 -3.04
C PHE A 17 5.95 4.32 -3.37
N THR A 18 6.08 5.21 -4.37
CA THR A 18 7.39 5.81 -4.69
C THR A 18 7.88 6.65 -3.52
N TYR A 19 7.01 7.47 -2.93
CA TYR A 19 7.33 8.26 -1.75
C TYR A 19 7.67 7.37 -0.54
N ALA A 20 6.84 6.35 -0.28
CA ALA A 20 7.04 5.42 0.82
C ALA A 20 8.36 4.64 0.70
N ALA A 21 8.74 4.20 -0.50
CA ALA A 21 10.00 3.52 -0.73
C ALA A 21 11.19 4.48 -0.65
N ALA A 22 11.09 5.67 -1.26
CA ALA A 22 12.15 6.67 -1.24
C ALA A 22 12.50 7.08 0.19
N SER A 23 11.50 7.35 1.04
CA SER A 23 11.73 7.71 2.45
C SER A 23 12.44 6.60 3.24
N LYS A 24 12.16 5.33 2.96
CA LYS A 24 12.85 4.18 3.58
C LYS A 24 14.29 4.02 3.10
N LEU A 25 14.53 4.26 1.80
CA LEU A 25 15.85 4.12 1.19
C LEU A 25 16.79 5.29 1.51
N MET A 26 16.26 6.49 1.75
CA MET A 26 17.05 7.66 2.14
C MET A 26 17.67 7.52 3.54
N ASP A 27 17.00 6.80 4.45
CA ASP A 27 17.50 6.56 5.80
C ASP A 27 17.19 5.12 6.24
N VAL A 28 17.93 4.18 5.65
CA VAL A 28 17.78 2.74 5.90
C VAL A 28 18.03 2.38 7.37
N ASN A 29 18.94 3.08 8.04
CA ASN A 29 19.26 2.83 9.45
C ASN A 29 18.05 3.18 10.35
N ARG A 30 17.44 4.34 10.12
CA ARG A 30 16.21 4.72 10.81
C ARG A 30 15.08 3.73 10.52
N PHE A 31 14.89 3.32 9.27
CA PHE A 31 13.86 2.35 8.92
C PHE A 31 14.09 0.99 9.58
N ARG A 32 15.34 0.50 9.67
CA ARG A 32 15.68 -0.71 10.43
C ARG A 32 15.31 -0.58 11.91
N SER A 33 15.68 0.53 12.55
CA SER A 33 15.33 0.78 13.96
C SER A 33 13.81 0.81 14.16
N GLN A 34 13.06 1.40 13.24
CA GLN A 34 11.59 1.44 13.28
C GLN A 34 10.97 0.04 13.15
N LEU A 35 11.52 -0.82 12.28
CA LEU A 35 11.10 -2.20 12.12
C LEU A 35 11.38 -3.04 13.38
N TYR A 36 12.51 -2.82 14.06
CA TYR A 36 12.85 -3.53 15.30
C TYR A 36 11.97 -3.15 16.49
N LEU A 37 11.31 -1.99 16.43
CA LEU A 37 10.32 -1.59 17.43
C LEU A 37 8.94 -2.21 17.21
N GLN A 38 8.68 -2.73 16.00
CA GLN A 38 7.42 -3.42 15.69
C GLN A 38 7.37 -4.80 16.39
N PRO A 39 6.18 -5.40 16.58
CA PRO A 39 6.02 -6.73 17.16
C PRO A 39 6.43 -7.87 16.21
N PHE A 40 7.52 -7.68 15.46
CA PHE A 40 8.13 -8.71 14.60
C PHE A 40 9.40 -9.26 15.25
N SER A 41 9.78 -10.49 14.90
CA SER A 41 11.12 -10.99 15.24
C SER A 41 12.17 -10.22 14.44
N HIS A 42 13.40 -10.11 14.97
CA HIS A 42 14.49 -9.42 14.27
C HIS A 42 14.76 -10.00 12.87
N GLY A 43 14.66 -11.33 12.70
CA GLY A 43 14.79 -11.96 11.38
C GLY A 43 13.72 -11.54 10.38
N ILE A 44 12.45 -11.39 10.82
CA ILE A 44 11.38 -10.88 9.95
C ILE A 44 11.63 -9.40 9.63
N ALA A 45 12.05 -8.60 10.62
CA ALA A 45 12.37 -7.20 10.42
C ALA A 45 13.51 -7.00 9.40
N ASP A 46 14.56 -7.81 9.45
CA ASP A 46 15.66 -7.75 8.47
C ASP A 46 15.21 -8.12 7.05
N VAL A 47 14.27 -9.08 6.91
CA VAL A 47 13.66 -9.37 5.61
C VAL A 47 12.82 -8.19 5.11
N LEU A 48 11.96 -7.64 5.98
CA LEU A 48 11.09 -6.51 5.66
C LEU A 48 11.87 -5.23 5.29
N LEU A 49 13.06 -5.05 5.86
CA LEU A 49 13.97 -3.93 5.57
C LEU A 49 14.23 -3.79 4.06
N TYR A 50 14.36 -4.90 3.35
CA TYR A 50 14.60 -4.92 1.91
C TYR A 50 13.33 -5.20 1.11
N VAL A 51 12.47 -6.10 1.58
CA VAL A 51 11.25 -6.52 0.86
C VAL A 51 10.24 -5.38 0.73
N LEU A 52 10.06 -4.57 1.78
CA LEU A 52 9.08 -3.47 1.72
C LEU A 52 9.43 -2.41 0.67
N PRO A 53 10.61 -1.75 0.72
CA PRO A 53 10.93 -0.72 -0.27
C PRO A 53 11.04 -1.29 -1.70
N THR A 54 11.55 -2.51 -1.86
CA THR A 54 11.62 -3.14 -3.20
C THR A 54 10.23 -3.51 -3.75
N GLY A 55 9.35 -4.06 -2.91
CA GLY A 55 7.97 -4.35 -3.25
C GLY A 55 7.18 -3.09 -3.61
N GLU A 56 7.35 -2.01 -2.84
CA GLU A 56 6.72 -0.71 -3.12
C GLU A 56 7.15 -0.14 -4.48
N LEU A 57 8.45 -0.14 -4.81
CA LEU A 57 8.94 0.31 -6.12
C LEU A 57 8.49 -0.59 -7.27
N LEU A 58 8.45 -1.91 -7.05
CA LEU A 58 7.96 -2.86 -8.03
C LEU A 58 6.48 -2.59 -8.36
N LEU A 59 5.64 -2.40 -7.35
CA LEU A 59 4.23 -2.08 -7.53
C LEU A 59 4.02 -0.74 -8.24
N ALA A 60 4.76 0.31 -7.85
CA ALA A 60 4.75 1.58 -8.55
C ALA A 60 5.11 1.41 -10.04
N THR A 61 6.16 0.64 -10.33
CA THR A 61 6.59 0.35 -11.70
C THR A 61 5.53 -0.41 -12.48
N MET A 62 4.90 -1.43 -11.89
CA MET A 62 3.82 -2.20 -12.53
C MET A 62 2.61 -1.33 -12.88
N LEU A 63 2.29 -0.31 -12.07
CA LEU A 63 1.19 0.61 -12.31
C LEU A 63 1.46 1.57 -13.49
N CYS A 64 2.72 1.85 -13.81
CA CYS A 64 3.11 2.71 -14.93
C CYS A 64 2.75 2.10 -16.29
N PHE A 65 2.93 0.79 -16.48
CA PHE A 65 2.72 0.13 -17.78
C PHE A 65 1.30 -0.41 -17.94
N ASN A 66 0.63 -0.05 -19.05
CA ASN A 66 -0.74 -0.48 -19.33
C ASN A 66 -0.93 -2.01 -19.26
N ARG A 67 0.06 -2.79 -19.68
CA ARG A 67 0.01 -4.27 -19.68
C ARG A 67 -0.02 -4.86 -18.27
N THR A 68 0.71 -4.27 -17.33
CA THR A 68 0.84 -4.77 -15.95
C THR A 68 -0.06 -4.01 -14.96
N ARG A 69 -0.69 -2.92 -15.39
CA ARG A 69 -1.43 -2.00 -14.50
C ARG A 69 -2.53 -2.70 -13.71
N PHE A 70 -3.28 -3.62 -14.31
CA PHE A 70 -4.34 -4.33 -13.59
C PHE A 70 -3.77 -5.22 -12.49
N THR A 71 -2.72 -6.00 -12.80
CA THR A 71 -2.02 -6.83 -11.80
C THR A 71 -1.37 -5.95 -10.73
N GLY A 72 -0.75 -4.84 -11.12
CA GLY A 72 -0.20 -3.84 -10.19
C GLY A 72 -1.27 -3.29 -9.26
N LEU A 73 -2.45 -2.97 -9.77
CA LEU A 73 -3.58 -2.46 -8.97
C LEU A 73 -4.10 -3.52 -7.98
N LEU A 74 -4.22 -4.77 -8.41
CA LEU A 74 -4.62 -5.89 -7.56
C LEU A 74 -3.62 -6.09 -6.41
N LEU A 75 -2.33 -6.22 -6.73
CA LEU A 75 -1.28 -6.42 -5.74
C LEU A 75 -1.12 -5.22 -4.80
N SER A 76 -1.26 -3.99 -5.33
CA SER A 76 -1.28 -2.76 -4.54
C SER A 76 -2.43 -2.73 -3.54
N THR A 77 -3.63 -3.15 -3.98
CA THR A 77 -4.82 -3.22 -3.12
C THR A 77 -4.63 -4.29 -2.03
N LEU A 78 -4.04 -5.44 -2.37
CA LEU A 78 -3.68 -6.48 -1.40
C LEU A 78 -2.65 -5.98 -0.37
N LEU A 79 -1.61 -5.28 -0.81
CA LEU A 79 -0.61 -4.70 0.09
C LEU A 79 -1.23 -3.65 1.01
N MET A 80 -2.08 -2.77 0.48
CA MET A 80 -2.84 -1.81 1.29
C MET A 80 -3.74 -2.50 2.31
N ALA A 81 -4.40 -3.61 1.93
CA ALA A 81 -5.21 -4.40 2.87
C ALA A 81 -4.35 -4.99 3.99
N ALA A 82 -3.16 -5.51 3.68
CA ALA A 82 -2.22 -6.02 4.67
C ALA A 82 -1.76 -4.92 5.64
N PHE A 83 -1.41 -3.73 5.15
CA PHE A 83 -1.06 -2.60 6.01
C PHE A 83 -2.24 -2.12 6.87
N THR A 84 -3.45 -2.05 6.32
CA THR A 84 -4.66 -1.72 7.08
C THR A 84 -4.93 -2.73 8.19
N ALA A 85 -4.85 -4.02 7.89
CA ALA A 85 -5.04 -5.10 8.86
C ALA A 85 -4.00 -5.02 9.99
N TYR A 86 -2.73 -4.80 9.63
CA TYR A 86 -1.65 -4.63 10.60
C TYR A 86 -1.90 -3.47 11.58
N ILE A 87 -2.23 -2.28 11.07
CA ILE A 87 -2.52 -1.11 11.91
C ILE A 87 -3.76 -1.34 12.78
N SER A 88 -4.77 -2.02 12.23
CA SER A 88 -5.98 -2.37 12.98
C SER A 88 -5.64 -3.26 14.18
N MET A 89 -4.76 -4.27 14.00
CA MET A 89 -4.30 -5.13 15.10
C MET A 89 -3.51 -4.37 16.17
N ILE A 90 -2.72 -3.36 15.78
CA ILE A 90 -2.03 -2.48 16.74
C ILE A 90 -3.05 -1.71 17.60
N LEU A 91 -4.05 -1.09 16.98
CA LEU A 91 -5.08 -0.32 17.69
C LEU A 91 -6.00 -1.18 18.56
N LEU A 92 -6.19 -2.45 18.18
CA LEU A 92 -6.88 -3.46 18.99
C LEU A 92 -6.01 -4.03 20.13
N HIS A 93 -4.78 -3.50 20.32
CA HIS A 93 -3.85 -3.92 21.37
C HIS A 93 -3.52 -5.42 21.34
N TYR A 94 -3.52 -6.05 20.16
CA TYR A 94 -3.35 -7.49 20.01
C TYR A 94 -2.04 -8.03 20.64
N TRP A 95 -0.96 -7.23 20.61
CA TRP A 95 0.34 -7.57 21.20
C TRP A 95 0.59 -6.94 22.58
N GLY A 96 -0.42 -6.34 23.23
CA GLY A 96 -0.32 -5.74 24.56
C GLY A 96 0.55 -4.47 24.66
N LYS A 97 1.22 -4.06 23.58
CA LYS A 97 2.02 -2.83 23.47
C LYS A 97 1.77 -2.16 22.12
N VAL A 98 1.59 -0.84 22.13
CA VAL A 98 1.48 -0.03 20.92
C VAL A 98 2.86 0.52 20.58
N PRO A 99 3.48 0.12 19.45
CA PRO A 99 4.79 0.65 19.06
C PRO A 99 4.68 2.12 18.63
N CYS A 100 5.81 2.84 18.63
CA CYS A 100 5.85 4.20 18.06
C CYS A 100 5.43 4.17 16.58
N SER A 101 4.65 5.17 16.15
CA SER A 101 4.29 5.41 14.73
C SER A 101 5.47 5.90 13.88
N CYS A 102 6.69 5.83 14.41
CA CYS A 102 7.90 6.42 13.84
C CYS A 102 8.15 5.90 12.40
N GLY A 103 7.97 6.73 11.34
CA GLY A 103 8.23 6.40 9.92
C GLY A 103 8.01 7.50 8.85
N GLY A 104 9.03 8.33 8.51
CA GLY A 104 9.01 9.28 7.36
C GLY A 104 8.04 10.49 7.49
N ILE A 105 7.54 11.13 6.41
CA ILE A 105 6.41 12.12 6.54
C ILE A 105 5.16 11.52 7.22
N LEU A 106 5.02 10.20 7.15
CA LEU A 106 3.99 9.42 7.85
C LEU A 106 4.29 9.32 9.38
N GLU A 107 5.53 9.55 9.84
CA GLU A 107 5.97 9.52 11.25
C GLU A 107 5.19 10.45 12.17
N ASN A 108 4.69 11.55 11.61
CA ASN A 108 3.96 12.57 12.35
C ASN A 108 2.46 12.28 12.46
N MET A 109 1.96 11.22 11.79
CA MET A 109 0.56 10.83 11.91
C MET A 109 0.37 9.84 13.07
N SER A 110 -0.69 10.06 13.84
CA SER A 110 -1.14 9.09 14.83
C SER A 110 -1.69 7.83 14.15
N TRP A 111 -1.63 6.69 14.84
CA TRP A 111 -2.14 5.42 14.33
C TRP A 111 -3.58 5.48 13.75
N PRO A 112 -4.55 6.19 14.35
CA PRO A 112 -5.89 6.32 13.78
C PRO A 112 -5.90 7.08 12.44
N VAL A 113 -5.07 8.12 12.30
CA VAL A 113 -4.95 8.88 11.05
C VAL A 113 -4.32 8.01 9.97
N HIS A 114 -3.28 7.24 10.30
CA HIS A 114 -2.72 6.24 9.39
C HIS A 114 -3.73 5.19 8.95
N LEU A 115 -4.54 4.69 9.89
CA LEU A 115 -5.57 3.71 9.56
C LEU A 115 -6.60 4.29 8.58
N ALA A 116 -7.05 5.52 8.81
CA ALA A 116 -7.98 6.21 7.91
C ALA A 116 -7.36 6.45 6.52
N PHE A 117 -6.09 6.86 6.47
CA PHE A 117 -5.34 7.02 5.23
C PHE A 117 -5.28 5.70 4.44
N ASN A 118 -4.91 4.60 5.10
CA ASN A 118 -4.84 3.30 4.46
C ASN A 118 -6.21 2.81 3.96
N TRP A 119 -7.27 3.02 4.74
CA TRP A 119 -8.64 2.71 4.32
C TRP A 119 -9.05 3.48 3.08
N ALA A 120 -8.72 4.77 2.98
CA ALA A 120 -9.04 5.58 1.82
C ALA A 120 -8.41 5.02 0.53
N PHE A 121 -7.13 4.66 0.58
CA PHE A 121 -6.42 4.05 -0.56
C PHE A 121 -6.89 2.62 -0.86
N LEU A 122 -7.19 1.83 0.18
CA LEU A 122 -7.75 0.48 0.01
C LEU A 122 -9.10 0.52 -0.71
N LEU A 123 -10.03 1.37 -0.25
CA LEU A 123 -11.35 1.52 -0.88
C LEU A 123 -11.25 2.08 -2.30
N ALA A 124 -10.34 3.02 -2.55
CA ALA A 124 -10.07 3.52 -3.89
C ALA A 124 -9.57 2.41 -4.82
N GLY A 125 -8.64 1.57 -4.35
CA GLY A 125 -8.12 0.40 -5.08
C GLY A 125 -9.22 -0.61 -5.42
N VAL A 126 -10.01 -1.01 -4.41
CA VAL A 126 -11.15 -1.94 -4.59
C VAL A 126 -12.16 -1.37 -5.59
N THR A 127 -12.51 -0.09 -5.47
CA THR A 127 -13.46 0.57 -6.38
C THR A 127 -12.94 0.58 -7.82
N ALA A 128 -11.65 0.89 -8.01
CA ALA A 128 -11.03 0.88 -9.34
C ALA A 128 -11.04 -0.53 -9.97
N ILE A 129 -10.77 -1.58 -9.18
CA ILE A 129 -10.83 -2.98 -9.64
C ILE A 129 -12.25 -3.35 -10.05
N ILE A 130 -13.26 -3.07 -9.20
CA ILE A 130 -14.67 -3.39 -9.49
C ILE A 130 -15.14 -2.70 -10.77
N LEU A 131 -14.81 -1.41 -10.93
CA LEU A 131 -15.16 -0.64 -12.13
C LEU A 131 -14.49 -1.19 -13.39
N GLN A 132 -13.26 -1.68 -13.28
CA GLN A 132 -12.54 -2.29 -14.39
C GLN A 132 -13.10 -3.64 -14.81
N LEU A 133 -13.39 -4.50 -13.85
CA LEU A 133 -14.06 -5.79 -14.12
C LEU A 133 -15.46 -5.58 -14.71
N SER A 134 -16.20 -4.58 -14.23
CA SER A 134 -17.52 -4.23 -14.76
C SER A 134 -17.46 -3.61 -16.16
N GLY A 135 -16.36 -2.93 -16.51
CA GLY A 135 -16.10 -2.44 -17.87
C GLY A 135 -15.86 -3.58 -18.85
N ASN A 136 -14.92 -4.48 -18.54
CA ASN A 136 -14.58 -5.62 -19.39
C ASN A 136 -15.78 -6.55 -19.66
N LYS A 137 -16.60 -6.82 -18.63
CA LYS A 137 -17.82 -7.65 -18.81
C LYS A 137 -18.82 -7.03 -19.78
N ARG A 138 -18.94 -5.69 -19.81
CA ARG A 138 -19.89 -5.00 -20.67
C ARG A 138 -19.44 -5.03 -22.14
N GLU A 139 -18.16 -4.78 -22.39
CA GLU A 139 -17.56 -4.87 -23.73
C GLU A 139 -17.67 -6.30 -24.30
N GLN A 140 -17.52 -7.34 -23.47
CA GLN A 140 -17.70 -8.72 -23.90
C GLN A 140 -19.16 -9.08 -24.22
N ASN A 141 -20.12 -8.50 -23.49
CA ASN A 141 -21.55 -8.75 -23.70
C ASN A 141 -22.14 -7.99 -24.90
N ASP A 142 -21.48 -6.93 -25.37
CA ASP A 142 -21.84 -6.18 -26.58
C ASP A 142 -21.29 -6.83 -27.88
N LEU A 143 -20.39 -7.82 -27.75
CA LEU A 143 -19.77 -8.57 -28.86
C LEU A 143 -20.42 -9.94 -29.16
N ILE A 144 -21.45 -10.31 -28.38
CA ILE A 144 -22.22 -11.56 -28.52
C ILE A 144 -23.63 -11.19 -28.99
#